data_AF-A0AB34FSG6-F1
#
_entry.id   AF-A0AB34FSG6-F1
#
_cell.length_a   1.000
_cell.length_b   1.000
_cell.length_c   1.000
_cell.angle_alpha   90.00
_cell.angle_beta   90.00
_cell.angle_gamma   90.00
#
_symmetry.space_group_name_H-M   'P 1'
#
loop_
_entity.id
_entity.type
_entity.pdbx_description
1 polymer ?
#
loop_
_entity_poly.entity_id
_entity_poly.type
_entity_poly.pdbx_seq_one_letter_code
_entity_poly.pdbx_strand_id
1 'polypeptide(L)'
;MTTHKTVPNVYGPGAFTDTSYTALPDECRRLLHHFAKSSPVFTTSKDVLDDVQFQGGEFPIIPGPVKSQAVAAVCHAMIGIVGKEICALKGIDTGKVIIDVDKAALCPATVAIANINGKDMPEIKHDSLAFKAGTDLDQGSFDLTLTAGKRTLSLDLTVQEDKDHLRALIEDADVIVQVYRYRSLERKGFGLDEVLEMPNKRGKGIVYLDLNCYGPDGYYAERPVYQQIADAASGCSYIMGQANGFEAGVGVLPSLPKADMLSGAIGVVDVMPALRDRAKVGGSYHAHVALKSIDTAQIDKEVGLYSPDVVAKIQETLKFAPMTPELHVEELLGVVVGAWKANSNLLDRDGYMATFKTAFGERHSILSPIVQFENGSANPHWPQGPVPYCQNRSLAWA
;
A
#
# COMPACT_ATOMS: atom_id res chain seq x y z
N MET A 1 6.28 21.59 20.42
CA MET A 1 6.83 20.51 19.57
C MET A 1 8.33 20.73 19.47
N THR A 2 9.13 19.75 19.89
CA THR A 2 10.55 19.68 19.57
C THR A 2 10.71 19.79 18.06
N THR A 3 11.55 20.71 17.59
CA THR A 3 11.86 20.83 16.16
C THR A 3 12.47 19.52 15.67
N HIS A 4 11.85 18.89 14.67
CA HIS A 4 12.40 17.73 13.95
C HIS A 4 13.80 18.05 13.46
N LYS A 5 14.77 17.18 13.76
CA LYS A 5 16.18 17.37 13.43
C LYS A 5 16.77 16.05 12.99
N THR A 6 17.51 16.10 11.89
CA THR A 6 18.20 14.95 11.30
C THR A 6 19.68 15.24 11.10
N VAL A 7 20.50 14.21 11.20
CA VAL A 7 21.91 14.21 10.82
C VAL A 7 22.12 13.41 9.53
N PRO A 8 22.98 13.88 8.61
CA PRO A 8 23.20 13.17 7.36
C PRO A 8 24.13 11.96 7.53
N ASN A 9 24.00 11.01 6.61
CA ASN A 9 24.94 9.93 6.31
C ASN A 9 25.18 8.85 7.38
N VAL A 10 24.30 8.71 8.39
CA VAL A 10 24.42 7.64 9.39
C VAL A 10 24.28 6.24 8.76
N TYR A 11 23.33 6.08 7.83
CA TYR A 11 23.18 4.86 7.01
C TYR A 11 23.81 5.01 5.62
N GLY A 12 24.82 5.88 5.51
CA GLY A 12 25.57 6.18 4.30
C GLY A 12 24.99 7.28 3.41
N PRO A 13 25.61 7.53 2.24
CA PRO A 13 25.43 8.77 1.49
C PRO A 13 23.98 9.07 1.11
N GLY A 14 23.51 10.29 1.44
CA GLY A 14 22.17 10.76 1.09
C GLY A 14 21.06 10.33 2.06
N ALA A 15 21.38 9.56 3.09
CA ALA A 15 20.45 9.20 4.16
C ALA A 15 20.41 10.28 5.25
N PHE A 16 19.24 10.51 5.86
CA PHE A 16 19.06 11.44 6.98
C PHE A 16 18.43 10.72 8.16
N THR A 17 19.06 10.81 9.33
CA THR A 17 18.66 10.06 10.54
C THR A 17 18.28 10.99 11.66
N ASP A 18 17.20 10.68 12.36
CA ASP A 18 16.70 11.49 13.46
C ASP A 18 17.73 11.60 14.60
N THR A 19 17.86 12.80 15.17
CA THR A 19 18.72 13.02 16.35
C THR A 19 18.08 12.57 17.65
N SER A 20 16.77 12.35 17.66
CA SER A 20 16.00 11.99 18.84
C SER A 20 14.79 11.16 18.44
N TYR A 21 14.42 10.20 19.27
CA TYR A 21 13.24 9.39 19.03
C TYR A 21 11.95 10.11 19.44
N THR A 22 10.90 9.97 18.61
CA THR A 22 9.54 10.41 18.89
C THR A 22 8.64 9.16 18.87
N ALA A 23 7.74 9.03 19.85
CA ALA A 23 6.81 7.90 19.91
C ALA A 23 6.01 7.79 18.60
N LEU A 24 5.79 6.57 18.13
CA LEU A 24 5.27 6.30 16.79
C LEU A 24 3.92 6.99 16.49
N PRO A 25 2.91 7.01 17.37
CA PRO A 25 1.68 7.76 17.11
C PRO A 25 1.89 9.27 16.94
N ASP A 26 2.80 9.86 17.72
CA ASP A 26 3.14 11.28 17.63
C ASP A 26 3.94 11.59 16.36
N GLU A 27 4.81 10.67 15.95
CA GLU A 27 5.54 10.74 14.70
C GLU A 27 4.59 10.65 13.49
N CYS A 28 3.59 9.77 13.54
CA CYS A 28 2.54 9.71 12.52
C CYS A 28 1.78 11.04 12.42
N ARG A 29 1.46 11.68 13.55
CA ARG A 29 0.82 13.01 13.55
C ARG A 29 1.72 14.05 12.88
N ARG A 30 3.01 14.09 13.21
CA ARG A 30 3.97 15.01 12.58
C ARG A 30 4.04 14.81 11.07
N LEU A 31 4.15 13.55 10.64
CA LEU A 31 4.26 13.19 9.23
C LEU A 31 2.96 13.47 8.46
N LEU A 32 1.79 13.30 9.07
CA LEU A 32 0.51 13.67 8.47
C LEU A 32 0.48 15.17 8.11
N HIS A 33 0.90 16.05 9.02
CA HIS A 33 1.00 17.48 8.74
C HIS A 33 2.00 17.79 7.63
N HIS A 34 3.14 17.10 7.62
CA HIS A 34 4.14 17.26 6.56
C HIS A 34 3.60 16.84 5.18
N PHE A 35 2.96 15.66 5.08
CA PHE A 35 2.41 15.15 3.83
C PHE A 35 1.26 16.02 3.34
N ALA A 36 0.33 16.39 4.22
CA ALA A 36 -0.77 17.29 3.89
C ALA A 36 -0.28 18.62 3.28
N LYS A 37 0.80 19.20 3.82
CA LYS A 37 1.40 20.44 3.29
C LYS A 37 2.05 20.23 1.91
N SER A 38 2.59 19.04 1.65
CA SER A 38 3.26 18.69 0.39
C SER A 38 2.29 18.18 -0.68
N SER A 39 1.01 18.03 -0.38
CA SER A 39 -0.04 17.52 -1.28
C SER A 39 -1.03 18.64 -1.65
N PRO A 40 -0.90 19.28 -2.83
CA PRO A 40 -1.67 20.48 -3.19
C PRO A 40 -3.21 20.32 -3.18
N VAL A 41 -3.72 19.11 -3.42
CA VAL A 41 -5.16 18.80 -3.49
C VAL A 41 -5.73 18.30 -2.15
N PHE A 42 -4.89 18.21 -1.12
CA PHE A 42 -5.23 17.72 0.20
C PHE A 42 -5.49 18.86 1.19
N THR A 43 -6.32 18.62 2.19
CA THR A 43 -6.62 19.63 3.21
C THR A 43 -5.40 19.96 4.06
N THR A 44 -5.16 21.24 4.31
CA THR A 44 -4.13 21.73 5.24
C THR A 44 -4.75 22.29 6.54
N SER A 45 -6.06 22.08 6.73
CA SER A 45 -6.77 22.54 7.93
C SER A 45 -6.24 21.83 9.16
N LYS A 46 -5.62 22.60 10.07
CA LYS A 46 -5.07 22.07 11.31
C LYS A 46 -6.12 21.30 12.13
N ASP A 47 -7.34 21.82 12.22
CA ASP A 47 -8.41 21.18 12.98
C ASP A 47 -8.78 19.80 12.40
N VAL A 48 -8.72 19.63 11.08
CA VAL A 48 -8.99 18.34 10.42
C VAL A 48 -7.85 17.35 10.66
N LEU A 49 -6.60 17.82 10.56
CA LEU A 49 -5.42 16.99 10.75
C LEU A 49 -5.24 16.56 12.20
N ASP A 50 -5.52 17.45 13.16
CA ASP A 50 -5.43 17.19 14.60
C ASP A 50 -6.60 16.34 15.13
N ASP A 51 -7.71 16.23 14.38
CA ASP A 51 -8.84 15.35 14.69
C ASP A 51 -8.57 13.86 14.42
N VAL A 52 -7.46 13.54 13.73
CA VAL A 52 -7.03 12.15 13.52
C VAL A 52 -6.43 11.57 14.80
N GLN A 53 -6.97 10.44 15.24
CA GLN A 53 -6.49 9.69 16.39
C GLN A 53 -5.55 8.57 15.96
N PHE A 54 -4.25 8.79 16.11
CA PHE A 54 -3.27 7.72 16.04
C PHE A 54 -3.17 7.03 17.41
N GLN A 55 -3.34 5.70 17.42
CA GLN A 55 -3.23 4.84 18.60
C GLN A 55 -2.33 3.63 18.29
N GLY A 56 -1.87 2.91 19.31
CA GLY A 56 -1.04 1.71 19.16
C GLY A 56 0.24 1.78 19.98
N GLY A 57 1.19 0.90 19.70
CA GLY A 57 2.48 0.85 20.38
C GLY A 57 3.33 2.10 20.19
N GLU A 58 4.15 2.42 21.19
CA GLU A 58 5.07 3.56 21.11
C GLU A 58 6.21 3.29 20.13
N PHE A 59 6.68 2.04 20.00
CA PHE A 59 7.82 1.66 19.16
C PHE A 59 7.41 0.98 17.86
N PRO A 60 8.20 1.13 16.78
CA PRO A 60 7.95 0.42 15.52
C PRO A 60 8.11 -1.08 15.70
N ILE A 61 7.36 -1.83 14.91
CA ILE A 61 7.33 -3.29 14.94
C ILE A 61 7.80 -3.91 13.62
N ILE A 62 8.41 -3.10 12.75
CA ILE A 62 9.05 -3.55 11.51
C ILE A 62 10.56 -3.37 11.63
N PRO A 63 11.38 -4.23 11.01
CA PRO A 63 12.82 -4.14 11.16
C PRO A 63 13.42 -3.00 10.31
N GLY A 64 14.58 -2.52 10.77
CA GLY A 64 15.38 -1.53 10.06
C GLY A 64 14.96 -0.07 10.30
N PRO A 65 15.67 0.87 9.67
CA PRO A 65 15.56 2.30 10.00
C PRO A 65 14.47 3.05 9.22
N VAL A 66 13.90 2.43 8.19
CA VAL A 66 12.91 3.08 7.32
C VAL A 66 11.55 3.13 7.99
N LYS A 67 10.91 4.31 8.02
CA LYS A 67 9.65 4.57 8.72
C LYS A 67 8.40 4.09 7.97
N SER A 68 8.45 2.95 7.27
CA SER A 68 7.36 2.50 6.40
C SER A 68 6.06 2.22 7.16
N GLN A 69 6.13 1.81 8.43
CA GLN A 69 4.96 1.66 9.30
C GLN A 69 4.26 3.01 9.57
N ALA A 70 5.03 4.05 9.89
CA ALA A 70 4.47 5.39 10.12
C ALA A 70 3.88 5.95 8.82
N VAL A 71 4.57 5.76 7.70
CA VAL A 71 4.12 6.19 6.37
C VAL A 71 2.83 5.47 5.97
N ALA A 72 2.72 4.15 6.22
CA ALA A 72 1.49 3.40 6.01
C ALA A 72 0.33 4.00 6.84
N ALA A 73 0.56 4.25 8.12
CA ALA A 73 -0.44 4.84 9.01
C ALA A 73 -0.89 6.22 8.51
N VAL A 74 0.04 7.06 8.07
CA VAL A 74 -0.27 8.39 7.52
C VAL A 74 -1.04 8.31 6.21
N CYS A 75 -0.68 7.43 5.28
CA CYS A 75 -1.45 7.22 4.06
C CYS A 75 -2.89 6.81 4.40
N HIS A 76 -3.08 5.90 5.35
CA HIS A 76 -4.42 5.50 5.80
C HIS A 76 -5.17 6.63 6.53
N ALA A 77 -4.48 7.48 7.31
CA ALA A 77 -5.10 8.69 7.87
C ALA A 77 -5.61 9.63 6.78
N MET A 78 -4.80 9.86 5.73
CA MET A 78 -5.18 10.70 4.60
C MET A 78 -6.39 10.13 3.85
N ILE A 79 -6.42 8.81 3.62
CA ILE A 79 -7.57 8.09 3.07
C ILE A 79 -8.81 8.30 3.95
N GLY A 80 -8.66 8.18 5.28
CA GLY A 80 -9.75 8.38 6.23
C GLY A 80 -10.31 9.80 6.23
N ILE A 81 -9.45 10.83 6.16
CA ILE A 81 -9.87 12.24 6.08
C ILE A 81 -10.72 12.47 4.83
N VAL A 82 -10.26 12.01 3.66
CA VAL A 82 -11.02 12.19 2.41
C VAL A 82 -12.29 11.33 2.42
N GLY A 83 -12.23 10.13 3.00
CA GLY A 83 -13.40 9.29 3.24
C GLY A 83 -14.47 10.01 4.07
N LYS A 84 -14.07 10.66 5.17
CA LYS A 84 -14.94 11.51 6.00
C LYS A 84 -15.58 12.63 5.20
N GLU A 85 -14.81 13.32 4.34
CA GLU A 85 -15.36 14.37 3.46
C GLU A 85 -16.40 13.81 2.47
N ILE A 86 -16.14 12.64 1.86
CA ILE A 86 -17.08 11.98 0.95
C ILE A 86 -18.34 11.52 1.68
N CYS A 87 -18.21 10.96 2.88
CA CYS A 87 -19.34 10.60 3.74
C CYS A 87 -20.19 11.83 4.09
N ALA A 88 -19.57 12.96 4.43
CA ALA A 88 -20.26 14.20 4.73
C ALA A 88 -21.08 14.72 3.52
N LEU A 89 -20.58 14.57 2.28
CA LEU A 89 -21.36 14.88 1.07
C LEU A 89 -22.61 14.01 0.92
N LYS A 90 -22.65 12.84 1.55
CA LYS A 90 -23.79 11.92 1.60
C LYS A 90 -24.65 12.09 2.87
N GLY A 91 -24.35 13.08 3.71
CA GLY A 91 -25.05 13.28 4.98
C GLY A 91 -24.73 12.23 6.06
N ILE A 92 -23.60 11.53 5.93
CA ILE A 92 -23.12 10.53 6.90
C ILE A 92 -22.06 11.20 7.78
N ASP A 93 -22.34 11.34 9.07
CA ASP A 93 -21.35 11.76 10.06
C ASP A 93 -20.49 10.56 10.49
N THR A 94 -19.19 10.66 10.28
CA THR A 94 -18.23 9.61 10.65
C THR A 94 -17.66 9.79 12.05
N GLY A 95 -17.84 10.95 12.68
CA GLY A 95 -17.03 11.36 13.82
C GLY A 95 -15.54 11.43 13.45
N LYS A 96 -14.66 10.97 14.34
CA LYS A 96 -13.19 11.05 14.16
C LYS A 96 -12.63 9.94 13.28
N VAL A 97 -11.46 10.19 12.67
CA VAL A 97 -10.66 9.17 11.99
C VAL A 97 -9.73 8.53 13.01
N ILE A 98 -9.73 7.20 13.09
CA ILE A 98 -8.93 6.42 14.03
C ILE A 98 -8.00 5.51 13.23
N ILE A 99 -6.70 5.59 13.51
CA ILE A 99 -5.65 4.79 12.88
C ILE A 99 -4.85 4.09 13.97
N ASP A 100 -4.91 2.76 13.95
CA ASP A 100 -4.00 1.93 14.75
C ASP A 100 -2.68 1.76 13.99
N VAL A 101 -1.59 2.32 14.55
CA VAL A 101 -0.27 2.31 13.92
C VAL A 101 0.36 0.91 13.89
N ASP A 102 -0.02 0.02 14.80
CA ASP A 102 0.44 -1.37 14.79
C ASP A 102 -0.27 -2.16 13.69
N LYS A 103 -1.59 -1.95 13.54
CA LYS A 103 -2.35 -2.52 12.43
C LYS A 103 -1.83 -2.01 11.07
N ALA A 104 -1.43 -0.74 11.00
CA ALA A 104 -0.86 -0.17 9.77
C ALA A 104 0.45 -0.87 9.36
N ALA A 105 1.23 -1.39 10.31
CA ALA A 105 2.44 -2.18 10.03
C ALA A 105 2.17 -3.47 9.24
N LEU A 106 0.94 -4.00 9.35
CA LEU A 106 0.51 -5.20 8.65
C LEU A 106 0.22 -4.95 7.16
N CYS A 107 -0.03 -3.71 6.73
CA CYS A 107 -0.36 -3.41 5.34
C CYS A 107 0.73 -3.89 4.37
N PRO A 108 2.02 -3.55 4.55
CA PRO A 108 3.08 -4.07 3.69
C PRO A 108 3.23 -5.60 3.76
N ALA A 109 2.74 -6.25 4.82
CA ALA A 109 2.82 -7.70 5.02
C ALA A 109 1.55 -8.45 4.57
N THR A 110 0.55 -7.79 3.96
CA THR A 110 -0.79 -8.38 3.78
C THR A 110 -0.79 -9.73 3.07
N VAL A 111 0.14 -9.93 2.13
CA VAL A 111 0.28 -11.16 1.33
C VAL A 111 0.84 -12.35 2.13
N ALA A 112 1.46 -12.09 3.29
CA ALA A 112 2.10 -13.09 4.14
C ALA A 112 1.29 -13.46 5.39
N ILE A 113 0.29 -12.65 5.74
CA ILE A 113 -0.51 -12.80 6.98
C ILE A 113 -1.88 -13.42 6.75
N ALA A 114 -2.19 -13.84 5.52
CA ALA A 114 -3.42 -14.59 5.24
C ALA A 114 -3.44 -15.90 6.01
N ASN A 115 -4.63 -16.31 6.44
CA ASN A 115 -4.83 -17.60 7.10
C ASN A 115 -6.03 -18.33 6.49
N ILE A 116 -5.87 -19.59 6.13
CA ILE A 116 -6.92 -20.42 5.55
C ILE A 116 -7.09 -21.68 6.38
N ASN A 117 -8.26 -21.84 7.01
CA ASN A 117 -8.60 -22.97 7.88
C ASN A 117 -7.56 -23.22 9.00
N GLY A 118 -6.99 -22.16 9.55
CA GLY A 118 -5.94 -22.25 10.58
C GLY A 118 -4.51 -22.31 10.03
N LYS A 119 -4.32 -22.50 8.72
CA LYS A 119 -3.00 -22.59 8.08
C LYS A 119 -2.47 -21.24 7.64
N ASP A 120 -1.20 -20.97 7.90
CA ASP A 120 -0.50 -19.79 7.40
C ASP A 120 0.01 -19.96 5.96
N MET A 121 0.60 -18.90 5.39
CA MET A 121 1.05 -18.91 4.00
C MET A 121 2.10 -19.98 3.68
N PRO A 122 3.17 -20.18 4.49
CA PRO A 122 4.06 -21.33 4.32
C PRO A 122 3.32 -22.68 4.30
N GLU A 123 2.42 -22.93 5.24
CA GLU A 123 1.65 -24.17 5.31
C GLU A 123 0.71 -24.36 4.11
N ILE A 124 0.07 -23.28 3.64
CA ILE A 124 -0.80 -23.29 2.45
C ILE A 124 -0.02 -23.66 1.19
N LYS A 125 1.21 -23.16 1.03
CA LYS A 125 2.05 -23.43 -0.15
C LYS A 125 2.53 -24.89 -0.23
N HIS A 126 2.76 -25.51 0.92
CA HIS A 126 3.10 -26.94 0.99
C HIS A 126 1.88 -27.86 0.80
N ASP A 127 0.66 -27.31 0.86
CA ASP A 127 -0.59 -28.02 0.62
C ASP A 127 -1.08 -27.86 -0.83
N SER A 128 -1.90 -28.81 -1.27
CA SER A 128 -2.68 -28.77 -2.52
C SER A 128 -3.59 -27.53 -2.67
N LEU A 129 -3.77 -26.74 -1.61
CA LEU A 129 -4.51 -25.48 -1.64
C LEU A 129 -3.88 -24.43 -2.56
N ALA A 130 -2.55 -24.45 -2.73
CA ALA A 130 -1.87 -23.60 -3.70
C ALA A 130 -2.36 -23.83 -5.14
N PHE A 131 -2.75 -25.06 -5.48
CA PHE A 131 -3.29 -25.40 -6.81
C PHE A 131 -4.75 -24.94 -7.01
N LYS A 132 -5.49 -24.67 -5.93
CA LYS A 132 -6.83 -24.06 -6.01
C LYS A 132 -6.77 -22.54 -6.21
N ALA A 133 -5.60 -21.93 -5.98
CA ALA A 133 -5.36 -20.51 -6.12
C ALA A 133 -5.13 -20.05 -7.57
N GLY A 134 -5.35 -20.94 -8.55
CA GLY A 134 -5.29 -20.63 -9.98
C GLY A 134 -4.23 -21.45 -10.73
N THR A 135 -4.38 -21.53 -12.06
CA THR A 135 -3.46 -22.23 -12.97
C THR A 135 -2.33 -21.35 -13.50
N ASP A 136 -2.29 -20.08 -13.11
CA ASP A 136 -1.17 -19.19 -13.41
C ASP A 136 -0.09 -19.33 -12.33
N LEU A 137 1.02 -19.95 -12.71
CA LEU A 137 2.14 -20.30 -11.83
C LEU A 137 2.84 -19.06 -11.26
N ASP A 138 2.64 -17.88 -11.87
CA ASP A 138 3.29 -16.62 -11.45
C ASP A 138 2.51 -15.84 -10.36
N GLN A 139 1.22 -16.15 -10.11
CA GLN A 139 0.34 -15.30 -9.27
C GLN A 139 -0.49 -16.00 -8.17
N GLY A 140 -0.46 -17.33 -8.07
CA GLY A 140 -1.43 -18.08 -7.24
C GLY A 140 -1.56 -17.62 -5.77
N SER A 141 -0.49 -17.24 -5.07
CA SER A 141 -0.62 -16.82 -3.67
C SER A 141 -1.25 -15.43 -3.46
N PHE A 142 -1.23 -14.56 -4.47
CA PHE A 142 -1.75 -13.20 -4.33
C PHE A 142 -3.28 -13.15 -4.33
N ASP A 143 -3.93 -14.06 -5.06
CA ASP A 143 -5.39 -14.21 -5.06
C ASP A 143 -5.97 -14.57 -3.70
N LEU A 144 -5.14 -15.12 -2.82
CA LEU A 144 -5.54 -15.41 -1.45
C LEU A 144 -5.76 -14.12 -0.65
N THR A 145 -5.32 -12.96 -1.12
CA THR A 145 -5.43 -11.71 -0.34
C THR A 145 -5.89 -10.53 -1.17
N LEU A 146 -5.31 -10.31 -2.35
CA LEU A 146 -5.40 -9.07 -3.10
C LEU A 146 -6.66 -8.97 -3.98
N THR A 147 -7.54 -9.97 -3.97
CA THR A 147 -8.79 -10.00 -4.74
C THR A 147 -10.04 -9.79 -3.89
N ALA A 148 -9.91 -9.56 -2.58
CA ALA A 148 -11.03 -9.24 -1.71
C ALA A 148 -11.76 -7.98 -2.22
N GLY A 149 -13.09 -8.04 -2.26
CA GLY A 149 -13.91 -6.96 -2.81
C GLY A 149 -13.90 -6.82 -4.34
N LYS A 150 -13.12 -7.64 -5.08
CA LYS A 150 -12.97 -7.51 -6.54
C LYS A 150 -13.77 -8.57 -7.30
N ARG A 151 -14.17 -8.21 -8.52
CA ARG A 151 -14.58 -9.16 -9.57
C ARG A 151 -13.41 -9.29 -10.55
N THR A 152 -12.99 -10.51 -10.86
CA THR A 152 -11.82 -10.77 -11.72
C THR A 152 -12.27 -11.33 -13.08
N LEU A 153 -11.68 -10.86 -14.18
CA LEU A 153 -11.99 -11.23 -15.56
C LEU A 153 -10.68 -11.32 -16.37
N SER A 154 -10.55 -12.36 -17.19
CA SER A 154 -9.45 -12.49 -18.15
C SER A 154 -9.83 -11.79 -19.45
N LEU A 155 -8.96 -10.92 -19.96
CA LEU A 155 -9.09 -10.30 -21.28
C LEU A 155 -7.75 -10.37 -22.01
N ASP A 156 -7.74 -10.91 -23.22
CA ASP A 156 -6.61 -10.87 -24.13
C ASP A 156 -6.70 -9.63 -25.03
N LEU A 157 -5.90 -8.60 -24.74
CA LEU A 157 -5.87 -7.35 -25.52
C LEU A 157 -5.21 -7.52 -26.91
N THR A 158 -4.96 -8.74 -27.38
CA THR A 158 -4.68 -9.04 -28.79
C THR A 158 -5.94 -9.43 -29.57
N VAL A 159 -7.02 -9.81 -28.88
CA VAL A 159 -8.32 -10.18 -29.43
C VAL A 159 -9.22 -8.94 -29.46
N GLN A 160 -9.89 -8.68 -30.59
CA GLN A 160 -10.67 -7.46 -30.76
C GLN A 160 -11.93 -7.46 -29.88
N GLU A 161 -12.58 -8.61 -29.74
CA GLU A 161 -13.77 -8.81 -28.90
C GLU A 161 -13.49 -8.47 -27.44
N ASP A 162 -12.34 -8.89 -26.91
CA ASP A 162 -11.92 -8.60 -25.53
C ASP A 162 -11.59 -7.11 -25.34
N LYS A 163 -11.04 -6.45 -26.37
CA LYS A 163 -10.88 -4.99 -26.35
C LYS A 163 -12.23 -4.28 -26.32
N ASP A 164 -13.18 -4.71 -27.13
CA ASP A 164 -14.53 -4.12 -27.17
C ASP A 164 -15.25 -4.35 -25.82
N HIS A 165 -15.03 -5.49 -25.18
CA HIS A 165 -15.52 -5.74 -23.83
C HIS A 165 -14.87 -4.80 -22.80
N LEU A 166 -13.54 -4.64 -22.83
CA LEU A 166 -12.87 -3.68 -21.95
C LEU A 166 -13.38 -2.24 -22.17
N ARG A 167 -13.56 -1.82 -23.43
CA ARG A 167 -14.15 -0.50 -23.75
C ARG A 167 -15.52 -0.34 -23.11
N ALA A 168 -16.41 -1.32 -23.26
CA ALA A 168 -17.74 -1.27 -22.65
C ALA A 168 -17.68 -1.15 -21.11
N LEU A 169 -16.73 -1.82 -20.46
CA LEU A 169 -16.51 -1.65 -19.02
C LEU A 169 -15.99 -0.25 -18.68
N ILE A 170 -15.09 0.31 -19.48
CA ILE A 170 -14.52 1.65 -19.25
C ILE A 170 -15.55 2.75 -19.47
N GLU A 171 -16.43 2.61 -20.47
CA GLU A 171 -17.50 3.58 -20.74
C GLU A 171 -18.35 3.85 -19.49
N ASP A 172 -18.46 2.87 -18.59
CA ASP A 172 -19.23 2.92 -17.35
C ASP A 172 -18.40 3.09 -16.07
N ALA A 173 -17.07 3.14 -16.18
CA ALA A 173 -16.18 3.23 -15.03
C ALA A 173 -16.06 4.66 -14.49
N ASP A 174 -15.94 4.77 -13.16
CA ASP A 174 -15.63 6.03 -12.48
C ASP A 174 -14.12 6.26 -12.35
N VAL A 175 -13.35 5.17 -12.25
CA VAL A 175 -11.90 5.17 -12.03
C VAL A 175 -11.28 4.08 -12.89
N ILE A 176 -10.18 4.39 -13.56
CA ILE A 176 -9.23 3.40 -14.07
C ILE A 176 -7.96 3.48 -13.26
N VAL A 177 -7.50 2.31 -12.81
CA VAL A 177 -6.16 2.14 -12.25
C VAL A 177 -5.42 1.18 -13.16
N GLN A 178 -4.31 1.63 -13.74
CA GLN A 178 -3.45 0.80 -14.56
C GLN A 178 -2.09 0.67 -13.88
N VAL A 179 -1.58 -0.56 -13.79
CA VAL A 179 -0.31 -0.88 -13.12
C VAL A 179 0.70 -1.49 -14.09
N TYR A 180 0.51 -1.24 -15.39
CA TYR A 180 1.45 -1.66 -16.41
C TYR A 180 2.63 -0.68 -16.49
N ARG A 181 3.69 -1.11 -17.17
CA ARG A 181 4.78 -0.22 -17.56
C ARG A 181 4.21 0.99 -18.29
N TYR A 182 4.86 2.14 -18.10
CA TYR A 182 4.44 3.39 -18.72
C TYR A 182 4.23 3.20 -20.24
N ARG A 183 3.13 3.76 -20.76
CA ARG A 183 2.64 3.63 -22.15
C ARG A 183 2.32 2.22 -22.65
N SER A 184 2.41 1.20 -21.81
CA SER A 184 2.13 -0.18 -22.25
C SER A 184 0.66 -0.37 -22.60
N LEU A 185 -0.24 0.18 -21.78
CA LEU A 185 -1.68 0.10 -22.00
C LEU A 185 -2.14 1.06 -23.13
N GLU A 186 -1.46 2.21 -23.28
CA GLU A 186 -1.60 3.14 -24.42
C GLU A 186 -1.36 2.45 -25.76
N ARG A 187 -0.26 1.69 -25.90
CA ARG A 187 0.02 0.89 -27.11
C ARG A 187 -1.06 -0.17 -27.43
N LYS A 188 -1.97 -0.45 -26.50
CA LYS A 188 -3.11 -1.36 -26.70
C LYS A 188 -4.42 -0.64 -27.00
N GLY A 189 -4.43 0.69 -27.03
CA GLY A 189 -5.59 1.54 -27.32
C GLY A 189 -6.40 1.93 -26.08
N PHE A 190 -5.77 1.92 -24.90
CA PHE A 190 -6.38 2.23 -23.60
C PHE A 190 -5.49 3.18 -22.79
N GLY A 191 -4.83 4.11 -23.49
CA GLY A 191 -4.03 5.16 -22.88
C GLY A 191 -4.93 6.22 -22.26
N LEU A 192 -4.30 7.24 -21.67
CA LEU A 192 -5.01 8.35 -21.06
C LEU A 192 -5.98 9.01 -22.04
N ASP A 193 -5.49 9.44 -23.21
CA ASP A 193 -6.29 10.18 -24.18
C ASP A 193 -7.48 9.36 -24.68
N GLU A 194 -7.28 8.08 -25.02
CA GLU A 194 -8.40 7.23 -25.43
C GLU A 194 -9.42 7.03 -24.30
N VAL A 195 -8.96 6.82 -23.07
CA VAL A 195 -9.85 6.60 -21.92
C VAL A 195 -10.59 7.87 -21.52
N LEU A 196 -10.02 9.05 -21.72
CA LEU A 196 -10.72 10.31 -21.45
C LEU A 196 -11.91 10.52 -22.41
N GLU A 197 -11.87 9.92 -23.61
CA GLU A 197 -12.94 10.01 -24.62
C GLU A 197 -14.06 8.97 -24.46
N MET A 198 -13.81 7.82 -23.81
CA MET A 198 -14.80 6.74 -23.68
C MET A 198 -16.06 7.10 -22.85
N PRO A 199 -15.95 7.73 -21.66
CA PRO A 199 -17.09 7.98 -20.76
C PRO A 199 -18.07 9.06 -21.25
N ASN A 200 -17.84 9.63 -22.44
CA ASN A 200 -18.63 10.72 -23.01
C ASN A 200 -20.15 10.45 -22.99
N LYS A 201 -20.58 9.17 -23.06
CA LYS A 201 -22.00 8.78 -23.02
C LYS A 201 -22.68 9.00 -21.65
N ARG A 202 -21.92 9.06 -20.54
CA ARG A 202 -22.47 9.22 -19.18
C ARG A 202 -22.58 10.67 -18.72
N GLY A 203 -22.00 11.61 -19.47
CA GLY A 203 -21.94 13.02 -19.09
C GLY A 203 -21.13 13.27 -17.80
N LYS A 204 -20.21 12.37 -17.45
CA LYS A 204 -19.31 12.47 -16.28
C LYS A 204 -17.88 12.18 -16.73
N GLY A 205 -16.92 12.95 -16.24
CA GLY A 205 -15.50 12.67 -16.49
C GLY A 205 -15.01 11.45 -15.70
N ILE A 206 -13.73 11.10 -15.87
CA ILE A 206 -13.12 9.89 -15.28
C ILE A 206 -11.87 10.24 -14.48
N VAL A 207 -11.54 9.40 -13.49
CA VAL A 207 -10.25 9.46 -12.80
C VAL A 207 -9.34 8.37 -13.39
N TYR A 208 -8.20 8.76 -13.94
CA TYR A 208 -7.18 7.84 -14.45
C TYR A 208 -5.97 7.84 -13.53
N LEU A 209 -5.52 6.66 -13.10
CA LEU A 209 -4.31 6.49 -12.30
C LEU A 209 -3.31 5.62 -13.05
N ASP A 210 -2.16 6.22 -13.37
CA ASP A 210 -0.96 5.50 -13.78
C ASP A 210 -0.14 5.15 -12.55
N LEU A 211 -0.05 3.87 -12.20
CA LEU A 211 0.86 3.38 -11.17
C LEU A 211 1.98 2.61 -11.84
N ASN A 212 3.20 3.13 -11.80
CA ASN A 212 4.38 2.41 -12.28
C ASN A 212 5.55 2.65 -11.33
N CYS A 213 6.77 2.36 -11.75
CA CYS A 213 7.91 2.48 -10.84
C CYS A 213 8.57 3.86 -10.83
N TYR A 214 8.77 4.47 -11.99
CA TYR A 214 9.63 5.63 -12.15
C TYR A 214 8.86 6.93 -12.41
N GLY A 215 7.56 6.83 -12.65
CA GLY A 215 6.73 7.94 -13.10
C GLY A 215 6.81 8.13 -14.61
N PRO A 216 6.17 9.19 -15.13
CA PRO A 216 6.08 9.46 -16.57
C PRO A 216 7.36 10.06 -17.17
N ASP A 217 8.25 10.59 -16.33
CA ASP A 217 9.36 11.43 -16.77
C ASP A 217 10.74 10.76 -16.63
N GLY A 218 11.70 11.28 -17.39
CA GLY A 218 13.12 10.94 -17.27
C GLY A 218 13.52 9.62 -17.97
N TYR A 219 14.82 9.34 -17.94
CA TYR A 219 15.43 8.26 -18.71
C TYR A 219 14.96 6.84 -18.32
N TYR A 220 14.40 6.67 -17.13
CA TYR A 220 13.91 5.37 -16.63
C TYR A 220 12.40 5.15 -16.79
N ALA A 221 11.64 6.12 -17.33
CA ALA A 221 10.16 6.07 -17.37
C ALA A 221 9.60 4.76 -17.95
N GLU A 222 10.14 4.26 -19.06
CA GLU A 222 9.69 3.02 -19.72
C GLU A 222 10.46 1.76 -19.30
N ARG A 223 11.39 1.85 -18.32
CA ARG A 223 12.25 0.73 -17.94
C ARG A 223 11.45 -0.38 -17.20
N PRO A 224 11.61 -1.67 -17.58
CA PRO A 224 10.98 -2.76 -16.86
C PRO A 224 11.57 -2.92 -15.47
N VAL A 225 10.70 -3.26 -14.51
CA VAL A 225 11.08 -3.14 -13.10
C VAL A 225 10.12 -3.91 -12.20
N TYR A 226 10.65 -4.40 -11.10
CA TYR A 226 9.91 -4.91 -9.96
C TYR A 226 10.32 -4.10 -8.72
N GLN A 227 9.58 -4.24 -7.63
CA GLN A 227 9.83 -3.47 -6.42
C GLN A 227 11.29 -3.49 -5.96
N GLN A 228 11.96 -4.64 -6.01
CA GLN A 228 13.36 -4.79 -5.58
C GLN A 228 14.31 -3.84 -6.32
N ILE A 229 14.00 -3.51 -7.58
CA ILE A 229 14.79 -2.57 -8.38
C ILE A 229 14.45 -1.14 -7.96
N ALA A 230 13.20 -0.84 -7.60
CA ALA A 230 12.83 0.45 -7.00
C ALA A 230 13.54 0.66 -5.65
N ASP A 231 13.60 -0.37 -4.82
CA ASP A 231 14.31 -0.38 -3.53
C ASP A 231 15.81 -0.10 -3.72
N ALA A 232 16.42 -0.70 -4.75
CA ALA A 232 17.82 -0.45 -5.09
C ALA A 232 18.04 0.95 -5.68
N ALA A 233 17.20 1.38 -6.63
CA ALA A 233 17.33 2.65 -7.33
C ALA A 233 17.02 3.87 -6.43
N SER A 234 16.26 3.69 -5.36
CA SER A 234 16.00 4.71 -4.34
C SER A 234 17.12 4.80 -3.31
N GLY A 235 17.96 3.77 -3.16
CA GLY A 235 18.96 3.67 -2.09
C GLY A 235 18.44 2.97 -0.82
N CYS A 236 17.16 2.57 -0.78
CA CYS A 236 16.59 1.81 0.32
C CYS A 236 17.37 0.52 0.60
N SER A 237 17.75 -0.24 -0.44
CA SER A 237 18.48 -1.49 -0.25
C SER A 237 19.88 -1.27 0.36
N TYR A 238 20.53 -0.16 0.01
CA TYR A 238 21.82 0.21 0.59
C TYR A 238 21.67 0.55 2.08
N ILE A 239 20.66 1.36 2.43
CA ILE A 239 20.37 1.73 3.83
C ILE A 239 20.08 0.48 4.67
N MET A 240 19.32 -0.46 4.14
CA MET A 240 19.04 -1.73 4.82
C MET A 240 20.31 -2.57 4.98
N GLY A 241 21.21 -2.61 3.99
CA GLY A 241 22.51 -3.27 4.12
C GLY A 241 23.36 -2.70 5.24
N GLN A 242 23.49 -1.37 5.30
CA GLN A 242 24.18 -0.68 6.40
C GLN A 242 23.54 -0.96 7.75
N ALA A 243 22.21 -0.93 7.84
CA ALA A 243 21.49 -1.21 9.08
C ALA A 243 21.65 -2.65 9.58
N ASN A 244 21.89 -3.60 8.68
CA ASN A 244 22.19 -5.00 9.02
C ASN A 244 23.71 -5.25 9.22
N GLY A 245 24.54 -4.19 9.22
CA GLY A 245 25.97 -4.28 9.52
C GLY A 245 26.84 -4.77 8.37
N PHE A 246 26.35 -4.75 7.13
CA PHE A 246 27.14 -5.09 5.95
C PHE A 246 28.06 -3.95 5.52
N GLU A 247 29.12 -4.30 4.79
CA GLU A 247 30.05 -3.34 4.22
C GLU A 247 29.39 -2.40 3.20
N ALA A 248 29.96 -1.21 3.02
CA ALA A 248 29.48 -0.24 2.05
C ALA A 248 29.44 -0.84 0.63
N GLY A 249 28.30 -0.69 -0.05
CA GLY A 249 28.07 -1.22 -1.40
C GLY A 249 27.28 -2.52 -1.43
N VAL A 250 27.10 -3.18 -0.29
CA VAL A 250 26.21 -4.36 -0.17
C VAL A 250 24.78 -3.89 0.11
N GLY A 251 23.85 -4.28 -0.76
CA GLY A 251 22.43 -4.02 -0.60
C GLY A 251 21.70 -5.22 0.02
N VAL A 252 20.77 -4.96 0.93
CA VAL A 252 19.83 -5.93 1.47
C VAL A 252 18.43 -5.42 1.14
N LEU A 253 17.54 -6.27 0.64
CA LEU A 253 16.19 -5.84 0.32
C LEU A 253 15.44 -5.41 1.61
N PRO A 254 14.54 -4.42 1.52
CA PRO A 254 13.58 -4.18 2.59
C PRO A 254 12.80 -5.44 2.94
N SER A 255 12.55 -5.63 4.24
CA SER A 255 11.96 -6.86 4.78
C SER A 255 10.50 -7.09 4.38
N LEU A 256 9.81 -6.03 3.94
CA LEU A 256 8.43 -6.03 3.51
C LEU A 256 8.34 -5.35 2.13
N PRO A 257 7.37 -5.75 1.27
CA PRO A 257 7.10 -5.11 -0.01
C PRO A 257 6.44 -3.73 0.18
N LYS A 258 7.20 -2.79 0.76
CA LYS A 258 6.71 -1.47 1.12
C LYS A 258 6.44 -0.60 -0.10
N ALA A 259 7.26 -0.64 -1.14
CA ALA A 259 7.07 0.23 -2.30
C ALA A 259 5.76 -0.13 -3.02
N ASP A 260 5.48 -1.43 -3.23
CA ASP A 260 4.24 -1.90 -3.86
C ASP A 260 3.01 -1.53 -3.03
N MET A 261 3.01 -1.88 -1.75
CA MET A 261 1.84 -1.69 -0.90
C MET A 261 1.57 -0.22 -0.59
N LEU A 262 2.61 0.58 -0.33
CA LEU A 262 2.45 2.01 -0.09
C LEU A 262 2.09 2.79 -1.35
N SER A 263 2.55 2.36 -2.54
CA SER A 263 2.11 2.98 -3.79
C SER A 263 0.62 2.74 -4.04
N GLY A 264 0.10 1.56 -3.68
CA GLY A 264 -1.35 1.32 -3.66
C GLY A 264 -2.09 2.28 -2.74
N ALA A 265 -1.60 2.48 -1.51
CA ALA A 265 -2.21 3.40 -0.55
C ALA A 265 -2.15 4.87 -1.03
N ILE A 266 -1.01 5.31 -1.57
CA ILE A 266 -0.87 6.66 -2.16
C ILE A 266 -1.78 6.82 -3.38
N GLY A 267 -1.93 5.78 -4.21
CA GLY A 267 -2.88 5.79 -5.33
C GLY A 267 -4.31 6.05 -4.87
N VAL A 268 -4.72 5.52 -3.70
CA VAL A 268 -6.02 5.84 -3.11
C VAL A 268 -6.07 7.29 -2.60
N VAL A 269 -4.96 7.79 -2.01
CA VAL A 269 -4.82 9.21 -1.61
C VAL A 269 -4.92 10.16 -2.80
N ASP A 270 -4.57 9.74 -4.01
CA ASP A 270 -4.75 10.55 -5.23
C ASP A 270 -6.15 10.40 -5.83
N VAL A 271 -6.67 9.16 -5.90
CA VAL A 271 -7.95 8.85 -6.54
C VAL A 271 -9.14 9.40 -5.74
N MET A 272 -9.13 9.29 -4.41
CA MET A 272 -10.30 9.71 -3.61
C MET A 272 -10.55 11.23 -3.66
N PRO A 273 -9.54 12.11 -3.51
CA PRO A 273 -9.71 13.54 -3.74
C PRO A 273 -10.16 13.86 -5.16
N ALA A 274 -9.61 13.18 -6.17
CA ALA A 274 -10.05 13.35 -7.55
C ALA A 274 -11.53 12.99 -7.73
N LEU A 275 -12.01 11.91 -7.11
CA LEU A 275 -13.44 11.56 -7.11
C LEU A 275 -14.32 12.59 -6.39
N ARG A 276 -13.86 13.07 -5.22
CA ARG A 276 -14.52 14.14 -4.47
C ARG A 276 -14.64 15.43 -5.30
N ASP A 277 -13.55 15.84 -5.94
CA ASP A 277 -13.48 17.08 -6.70
C ASP A 277 -14.27 16.96 -8.01
N ARG A 278 -14.22 15.80 -8.67
CA ARG A 278 -15.12 15.48 -9.79
C ARG A 278 -16.58 15.60 -9.40
N ALA A 279 -16.97 15.12 -8.22
CA ALA A 279 -18.36 15.21 -7.77
C ALA A 279 -18.81 16.66 -7.49
N LYS A 280 -17.88 17.55 -7.12
CA LYS A 280 -18.18 18.96 -6.80
C LYS A 280 -18.08 19.90 -8.00
N VAL A 281 -17.07 19.70 -8.84
CA VAL A 281 -16.64 20.64 -9.90
C VAL A 281 -16.83 20.03 -11.30
N GLY A 282 -16.88 18.70 -11.41
CA GLY A 282 -16.86 18.01 -12.70
C GLY A 282 -15.45 17.81 -13.24
N GLY A 283 -15.36 17.46 -14.53
CA GLY A 283 -14.09 17.21 -15.23
C GLY A 283 -13.54 15.79 -15.06
N SER A 284 -12.37 15.57 -15.65
CA SER A 284 -11.57 14.34 -15.52
C SER A 284 -10.26 14.65 -14.83
N TYR A 285 -9.70 13.68 -14.13
CA TYR A 285 -8.50 13.83 -13.32
C TYR A 285 -7.50 12.74 -13.66
N HIS A 286 -6.22 13.07 -13.61
CA HIS A 286 -5.13 12.14 -13.88
C HIS A 286 -4.09 12.23 -12.77
N ALA A 287 -3.69 11.07 -12.26
CA ALA A 287 -2.65 10.95 -11.25
C ALA A 287 -1.58 9.95 -11.69
N HIS A 288 -0.35 10.18 -11.22
CA HIS A 288 0.77 9.25 -11.39
C HIS A 288 1.37 8.90 -10.05
N VAL A 289 1.53 7.61 -9.81
CA VAL A 289 2.25 7.09 -8.64
C VAL A 289 3.44 6.28 -9.10
N ALA A 290 4.58 6.49 -8.43
CA ALA A 290 5.85 5.89 -8.77
C ALA A 290 6.46 5.17 -7.54
N LEU A 291 6.62 3.85 -7.61
CA LEU A 291 7.22 3.02 -6.54
C LEU A 291 8.51 3.64 -5.99
N LYS A 292 9.44 4.00 -6.89
CA LYS A 292 10.75 4.56 -6.55
C LYS A 292 10.59 5.90 -5.80
N SER A 293 9.62 6.72 -6.19
CA SER A 293 9.37 8.01 -5.52
C SER A 293 8.87 7.82 -4.10
N ILE A 294 8.05 6.79 -3.84
CA ILE A 294 7.60 6.46 -2.49
C ILE A 294 8.78 6.02 -1.61
N ASP A 295 9.69 5.20 -2.11
CA ASP A 295 10.90 4.85 -1.36
C ASP A 295 11.82 6.05 -1.14
N THR A 296 11.99 6.90 -2.15
CA THR A 296 12.83 8.11 -2.03
C THR A 296 12.26 9.05 -0.97
N ALA A 297 10.93 9.22 -0.92
CA ALA A 297 10.29 10.06 0.09
C ALA A 297 10.52 9.53 1.52
N GLN A 298 10.59 8.21 1.71
CA GLN A 298 10.81 7.62 3.04
C GLN A 298 12.22 7.82 3.59
N ILE A 299 13.19 8.15 2.74
CA ILE A 299 14.58 8.41 3.14
C ILE A 299 14.94 9.90 3.06
N ASP A 300 13.97 10.74 2.70
CA ASP A 300 14.11 12.18 2.67
C ASP A 300 14.33 12.76 4.09
N LYS A 301 14.99 13.91 4.13
CA LYS A 301 15.31 14.64 5.36
C LYS A 301 14.10 14.93 6.25
N GLU A 302 12.96 15.30 5.66
CA GLU A 302 11.78 15.68 6.44
C GLU A 302 11.07 14.47 7.06
N VAL A 303 11.18 13.30 6.43
CA VAL A 303 10.72 12.03 7.02
C VAL A 303 11.71 11.56 8.07
N GLY A 304 12.99 11.45 7.69
CA GLY A 304 14.06 10.97 8.55
C GLY A 304 14.00 9.46 8.83
N LEU A 305 15.14 8.87 9.09
CA LEU A 305 15.32 7.46 9.45
C LEU A 305 15.42 7.31 10.97
N TYR A 306 14.96 6.17 11.50
CA TYR A 306 15.22 5.81 12.89
C TYR A 306 16.72 5.71 13.15
N SER A 307 17.17 6.13 14.34
CA SER A 307 18.57 6.03 14.74
C SER A 307 18.99 4.58 15.01
N PRO A 308 20.31 4.27 14.99
CA PRO A 308 20.81 2.93 15.31
C PRO A 308 20.33 2.40 16.67
N ASP A 309 20.20 3.26 17.67
CA ASP A 309 19.71 2.88 19.00
C ASP A 309 18.24 2.42 18.96
N VAL A 310 17.41 3.10 18.16
CA VAL A 310 16.00 2.71 17.96
C VAL A 310 15.93 1.40 17.19
N VAL A 311 16.74 1.23 16.14
CA VAL A 311 16.82 -0.03 15.37
C VAL A 311 17.27 -1.19 16.26
N ALA A 312 18.26 -0.98 17.12
CA ALA A 312 18.70 -1.98 18.09
C ALA A 312 17.59 -2.35 19.08
N LYS A 313 16.78 -1.37 19.53
CA LYS A 313 15.65 -1.63 20.42
C LYS A 313 14.54 -2.45 19.77
N ILE A 314 14.24 -2.17 18.50
CA ILE A 314 13.32 -2.97 17.68
C ILE A 314 13.83 -4.41 17.59
N GLN A 315 15.12 -4.59 17.30
CA GLN A 315 15.76 -5.90 17.20
C GLN A 315 15.77 -6.66 18.52
N GLU A 316 16.01 -6.00 19.65
CA GLU A 316 15.94 -6.60 21.01
C GLU A 316 14.54 -7.11 21.33
N THR A 317 13.52 -6.35 20.92
CA THR A 317 12.12 -6.63 21.26
C THR A 317 11.55 -7.76 20.40
N LEU A 318 11.72 -7.69 19.08
CA LEU A 318 11.09 -8.62 18.13
C LEU A 318 11.99 -9.74 17.65
N LYS A 319 13.31 -9.63 17.86
CA LYS A 319 14.30 -10.69 17.60
C LYS A 319 14.20 -11.26 16.17
N PHE A 320 14.17 -10.37 15.17
CA PHE A 320 14.16 -10.79 13.78
C PHE A 320 15.38 -11.65 13.46
N ALA A 321 15.19 -12.71 12.68
CA ALA A 321 16.31 -13.48 12.15
C ALA A 321 17.19 -12.60 11.23
N PRO A 322 18.47 -12.96 11.03
CA PRO A 322 19.36 -12.19 10.15
C PRO A 322 18.77 -12.02 8.75
N MET A 323 18.80 -10.79 8.23
CA MET A 323 18.40 -10.47 6.86
C MET A 323 19.65 -10.24 6.02
N THR A 324 19.86 -11.07 5.01
CA THR A 324 21.07 -11.07 4.19
C THR A 324 20.75 -10.81 2.71
N PRO A 325 21.74 -10.42 1.88
CA PRO A 325 21.53 -10.14 0.46
C PRO A 325 21.01 -11.33 -0.36
N GLU A 326 21.22 -12.55 0.12
CA GLU A 326 20.81 -13.79 -0.57
C GLU A 326 19.33 -14.11 -0.39
N LEU A 327 18.66 -13.52 0.62
CA LEU A 327 17.27 -13.81 0.91
C LEU A 327 16.34 -13.22 -0.15
N HIS A 328 15.44 -14.07 -0.64
CA HIS A 328 14.34 -13.66 -1.50
C HIS A 328 13.26 -12.91 -0.70
N VAL A 329 12.41 -12.13 -1.37
CA VAL A 329 11.33 -11.34 -0.74
C VAL A 329 10.41 -12.22 0.12
N GLU A 330 10.13 -13.43 -0.33
CA GLU A 330 9.31 -14.37 0.42
C GLU A 330 9.97 -14.82 1.74
N GLU A 331 11.28 -15.08 1.72
CA GLU A 331 12.01 -15.49 2.93
C GLU A 331 12.06 -14.34 3.93
N LEU A 332 12.24 -13.10 3.44
CA LEU A 332 12.18 -11.88 4.27
C LEU A 332 10.80 -11.68 4.90
N LEU A 333 9.72 -11.91 4.15
CA LEU A 333 8.35 -11.92 4.70
C LEU A 333 8.21 -12.97 5.82
N GLY A 334 8.76 -14.17 5.60
CA GLY A 334 8.81 -15.24 6.61
C GLY A 334 9.56 -14.84 7.88
N VAL A 335 10.68 -14.12 7.75
CA VAL A 335 11.44 -13.57 8.88
C VAL A 335 10.58 -12.62 9.71
N VAL A 336 9.88 -11.68 9.06
CA VAL A 336 9.06 -10.69 9.76
C VAL A 336 7.85 -11.34 10.44
N VAL A 337 7.09 -12.16 9.70
CA VAL A 337 5.89 -12.83 10.23
C VAL A 337 6.26 -13.81 11.35
N GLY A 338 7.36 -14.57 11.20
CA GLY A 338 7.85 -15.48 12.22
C GLY A 338 8.22 -14.75 13.52
N ALA A 339 8.90 -13.61 13.41
CA ALA A 339 9.24 -12.78 14.56
C ALA A 339 7.99 -12.21 15.26
N TRP A 340 6.99 -11.75 14.51
CA TRP A 340 5.71 -11.30 15.09
C TRP A 340 4.98 -12.40 15.83
N LYS A 341 4.90 -13.61 15.27
CA LYS A 341 4.28 -14.77 15.95
C LYS A 341 4.99 -15.16 17.23
N ALA A 342 6.33 -15.09 17.23
CA ALA A 342 7.12 -15.55 18.37
C ALA A 342 7.24 -14.51 19.50
N ASN A 343 7.25 -13.22 19.16
CA ASN A 343 7.64 -12.14 20.09
C ASN A 343 6.60 -11.03 20.23
N SER A 344 5.39 -11.19 19.68
CA SER A 344 4.29 -10.23 19.82
C SER A 344 2.94 -10.94 19.84
N ASN A 345 1.87 -10.19 20.11
CA ASN A 345 0.48 -10.65 19.96
C ASN A 345 -0.20 -10.08 18.71
N LEU A 346 0.57 -9.49 17.78
CA LEU A 346 0.06 -8.63 16.72
C LEU A 346 -0.99 -9.30 15.82
N LEU A 347 -0.76 -10.57 15.46
CA LEU A 347 -1.63 -11.32 14.56
C LEU A 347 -2.89 -11.86 15.24
N ASP A 348 -2.93 -11.85 16.58
CA ASP A 348 -4.03 -12.36 17.40
C ASP A 348 -4.93 -11.25 17.95
N ARG A 349 -4.63 -9.98 17.62
CA ARG A 349 -5.43 -8.84 18.11
C ARG A 349 -6.80 -8.81 17.44
N ASP A 350 -7.83 -8.65 18.28
CA ASP A 350 -9.20 -8.54 17.81
C ASP A 350 -9.39 -7.35 16.85
N GLY A 351 -10.18 -7.58 15.79
CA GLY A 351 -10.50 -6.57 14.80
C GLY A 351 -9.41 -6.33 13.74
N TYR A 352 -8.24 -6.97 13.83
CA TYR A 352 -7.19 -6.82 12.81
C TYR A 352 -7.47 -7.63 11.54
N MET A 353 -8.17 -8.75 11.67
CA MET A 353 -8.49 -9.63 10.54
C MET A 353 -9.99 -9.64 10.26
N ALA A 354 -10.35 -9.75 8.98
CA ALA A 354 -11.69 -10.07 8.50
C ALA A 354 -11.72 -11.50 7.98
N THR A 355 -12.75 -12.25 8.35
CA THR A 355 -12.86 -13.69 8.04
C THR A 355 -14.04 -13.96 7.11
N PHE A 356 -13.81 -14.80 6.10
CA PHE A 356 -14.78 -15.13 5.07
C PHE A 356 -14.82 -16.64 4.83
N LYS A 357 -15.93 -17.13 4.27
CA LYS A 357 -15.96 -18.39 3.53
C LYS A 357 -15.70 -18.08 2.05
N THR A 358 -14.69 -18.70 1.45
CA THR A 358 -14.32 -18.47 0.04
C THR A 358 -14.08 -19.78 -0.71
N ALA A 359 -13.79 -19.68 -2.02
CA ALA A 359 -13.41 -20.84 -2.84
C ALA A 359 -12.13 -21.55 -2.33
N PHE A 360 -11.31 -20.87 -1.52
CA PHE A 360 -10.06 -21.39 -1.00
C PHE A 360 -10.23 -22.14 0.33
N GLY A 361 -11.27 -21.82 1.12
CA GLY A 361 -11.52 -22.47 2.40
C GLY A 361 -12.74 -21.93 3.15
N GLU A 362 -13.13 -22.67 4.19
CA GLU A 362 -14.28 -22.36 5.05
C GLU A 362 -14.02 -21.17 5.97
N ARG A 363 -12.76 -21.00 6.40
CA ARG A 363 -12.32 -19.88 7.24
C ARG A 363 -11.10 -19.22 6.63
N HIS A 364 -11.31 -18.19 5.82
CA HIS A 364 -10.28 -17.43 5.15
C HIS A 364 -10.17 -16.04 5.77
N SER A 365 -9.06 -15.78 6.48
CA SER A 365 -8.80 -14.55 7.20
C SER A 365 -7.76 -13.69 6.47
N ILE A 366 -8.06 -12.41 6.27
CA ILE A 366 -7.18 -11.41 5.67
C ILE A 366 -7.19 -10.13 6.51
N LEU A 367 -6.22 -9.24 6.33
CA LEU A 367 -6.19 -7.94 6.99
C LEU A 367 -7.49 -7.17 6.75
N SER A 368 -8.17 -6.75 7.81
CA SER A 368 -9.34 -5.88 7.70
C SER A 368 -8.91 -4.43 7.43
N PRO A 369 -9.79 -3.56 6.89
CA PRO A 369 -9.41 -2.18 6.58
C PRO A 369 -8.81 -1.44 7.78
N ILE A 370 -7.71 -0.73 7.56
CA ILE A 370 -6.97 -0.02 8.61
C ILE A 370 -7.72 1.21 9.10
N VAL A 371 -8.32 1.96 8.17
CA VAL A 371 -9.12 3.13 8.50
C VAL A 371 -10.33 2.71 9.32
N GLN A 372 -10.49 3.35 10.47
CA GLN A 372 -11.69 3.27 11.28
C GLN A 372 -12.22 4.68 11.53
N PHE A 373 -13.52 4.77 11.75
CA PHE A 373 -14.24 5.97 12.13
C PHE A 373 -14.88 5.75 13.51
N GLU A 374 -15.05 6.83 14.26
CA GLU A 374 -15.74 6.81 15.55
C GLU A 374 -17.19 6.32 15.40
N ASN A 375 -17.89 6.74 14.34
CA ASN A 375 -19.14 6.12 13.93
C ASN A 375 -18.84 4.80 13.18
N GLY A 376 -18.94 3.69 13.90
CA GLY A 376 -18.66 2.36 13.36
C GLY A 376 -19.52 1.95 12.16
N SER A 377 -20.71 2.53 11.96
CA SER A 377 -21.54 2.26 10.76
C SER A 377 -20.96 2.82 9.47
N ALA A 378 -20.06 3.80 9.57
CA ALA A 378 -19.35 4.38 8.44
C ALA A 378 -18.03 3.64 8.11
N ASN A 379 -17.66 2.63 8.91
CA ASN A 379 -16.39 1.93 8.73
C ASN A 379 -16.31 1.23 7.38
N PRO A 380 -15.19 1.37 6.66
CA PRO A 380 -14.95 0.57 5.46
C PRO A 380 -14.85 -0.91 5.85
N HIS A 381 -15.40 -1.77 5.00
CA HIS A 381 -15.28 -3.22 5.13
C HIS A 381 -15.08 -3.83 3.74
N TRP A 382 -14.51 -5.05 3.70
CA TRP A 382 -14.51 -5.83 2.47
C TRP A 382 -15.94 -6.31 2.21
N PRO A 383 -16.53 -6.05 1.03
CA PRO A 383 -17.88 -6.52 0.73
C PRO A 383 -17.94 -8.04 0.48
N GLN A 384 -16.80 -8.63 0.09
CA GLN A 384 -16.64 -10.07 -0.12
C GLN A 384 -15.18 -10.47 0.14
N GLY A 385 -14.97 -11.73 0.50
CA GLY A 385 -13.63 -12.30 0.66
C GLY A 385 -12.89 -12.46 -0.68
N PRO A 386 -11.61 -12.88 -0.62
CA PRO A 386 -10.82 -13.14 -1.82
C PRO A 386 -11.45 -14.18 -2.75
N VAL A 387 -11.31 -13.94 -4.05
CA VAL A 387 -11.81 -14.79 -5.14
C VAL A 387 -10.66 -15.24 -6.06
N PRO A 388 -10.77 -16.39 -6.74
CA PRO A 388 -9.78 -16.80 -7.73
C PRO A 388 -9.57 -15.75 -8.83
N TYR A 389 -8.35 -15.63 -9.35
CA TYR A 389 -8.10 -14.87 -10.56
C TYR A 389 -8.90 -15.46 -11.73
N CYS A 390 -9.32 -14.57 -12.64
CA CYS A 390 -10.14 -14.94 -13.79
C CYS A 390 -11.40 -15.76 -13.45
N GLN A 391 -11.99 -15.54 -12.27
CA GLN A 391 -13.17 -16.30 -11.81
C GLN A 391 -14.36 -16.13 -12.77
N ASN A 392 -14.49 -14.94 -13.37
CA ASN A 392 -15.59 -14.62 -14.26
C ASN A 392 -15.15 -14.76 -15.71
N ARG A 393 -16.04 -15.33 -16.53
CA ARG A 393 -15.86 -15.42 -17.99
C ARG A 393 -16.42 -14.21 -18.75
N SER A 394 -17.32 -13.46 -18.11
CA SER A 394 -17.86 -12.20 -18.61
C SER A 394 -18.35 -11.38 -17.43
N LEU A 395 -18.25 -10.06 -17.53
CA LEU A 395 -18.75 -9.10 -16.55
C LEU A 395 -19.50 -7.99 -17.26
N ALA A 396 -20.57 -7.52 -16.62
CA ALA A 396 -21.21 -6.26 -16.93
C ALA A 396 -21.32 -5.44 -15.64
N TRP A 397 -21.37 -4.11 -15.75
CA TRP A 397 -21.86 -3.29 -14.66
C TRP A 397 -23.35 -3.59 -14.48
N ALA A 398 -23.79 -3.62 -13.22
CA ALA A 398 -25.16 -3.93 -12.86
C ALA A 398 -26.10 -2.76 -13.17
#